data_AF-A0A413VE23-F1
#
_entry.id   AF-A0A413VE23-F1
#
_cell.length_a   1.000
_cell.length_b   1.000
_cell.length_c   1.000
_cell.angle_alpha   90.00
_cell.angle_beta   90.00
_cell.angle_gamma   90.00
#
_symmetry.space_group_name_H-M   'P 1'
#
loop_
_entity.id
_entity.type
_entity.pdbx_description
1 polymer ?
#
loop_
_entity_poly.entity_id
_entity_poly.type
_entity_poly.pdbx_seq_one_letter_code
_entity_poly.pdbx_strand_id
1 'polypeptide(L)'
;MKSSIFISLFVLLCMGTSAQEYDLFLCIGQSNMAGRGYMSEEVLDTIPGVYLFNDRGQFEKAVNPLNRYSTIRKGMELQRVGPSYSFSKMIAVKTGRAVGLIVNARGGSSIQSWEKGAKNGYYEEVLHRVKAAMEYGTLKAVIWHQGESDASKPELYKKQLAKLVANLRQDLNLPDLFFVAGEIAHWNRRELSAESGKTFNEMIRHIGDFIPHAACVSSEGLSPLIDENDPHFDTNSQVILGERYAKEILKHCYSINY
;
A
#
# COMPACT_ATOMS: atom_id res chain seq x y z
N MET A 1 -44.08 60.23 19.26
CA MET A 1 -43.15 59.17 19.71
C MET A 1 -43.42 57.90 18.93
N LYS A 2 -42.60 57.58 17.93
CA LYS A 2 -42.56 56.27 17.29
C LYS A 2 -41.10 55.84 17.28
N SER A 3 -40.77 54.88 18.13
CA SER A 3 -39.41 54.33 18.24
C SER A 3 -39.35 53.12 17.32
N SER A 4 -38.55 53.20 16.26
CA SER A 4 -38.29 52.08 15.36
C SER A 4 -37.06 51.33 15.86
N ILE A 5 -37.27 50.10 16.33
CA ILE A 5 -36.20 49.18 16.72
C ILE A 5 -35.67 48.50 15.46
N PHE A 6 -34.39 48.74 15.15
CA PHE A 6 -33.67 47.97 14.13
C PHE A 6 -33.10 46.70 14.77
N ILE A 7 -33.64 45.55 14.39
CA ILE A 7 -33.06 44.24 14.73
C ILE A 7 -32.08 43.89 13.61
N SER A 8 -30.78 43.93 13.92
CA SER A 8 -29.73 43.50 12.99
C SER A 8 -29.58 41.98 13.11
N LEU A 9 -30.04 41.25 12.10
CA LEU A 9 -29.92 39.79 12.01
C LEU A 9 -28.50 39.43 11.57
N PHE A 10 -27.68 38.92 12.48
CA PHE A 10 -26.37 38.37 12.15
C PHE A 10 -26.55 36.94 11.63
N VAL A 11 -26.43 36.74 10.32
CA VAL A 11 -26.39 35.40 9.71
C VAL A 11 -24.96 34.90 9.80
N LEU A 12 -24.72 33.96 10.72
CA LEU A 12 -23.45 33.24 10.81
C LEU A 12 -23.43 32.19 9.69
N LEU A 13 -22.78 32.51 8.56
CA LEU A 13 -22.46 31.53 7.53
C LEU A 13 -21.36 30.60 8.05
N CYS A 14 -21.77 29.51 8.70
CA CYS A 14 -20.90 28.36 8.90
C CYS A 14 -20.60 27.74 7.53
N MET A 15 -19.54 28.20 6.86
CA MET A 15 -18.92 27.40 5.83
C MET A 15 -18.30 26.18 6.52
N GLY A 16 -19.09 25.11 6.63
CA GLY A 16 -18.56 23.82 7.02
C GLY A 16 -17.50 23.45 5.98
N THR A 17 -16.23 23.54 6.36
CA THR A 17 -15.17 22.85 5.62
C THR A 17 -15.53 21.38 5.72
N SER A 18 -16.10 20.81 4.65
CA SER A 18 -16.11 19.36 4.51
C SER A 18 -14.69 18.90 4.75
N ALA A 19 -14.47 18.06 5.77
CA ALA A 19 -13.18 17.42 5.93
C ALA A 19 -12.80 16.78 4.59
N GLN A 20 -11.57 16.98 4.14
CA GLN A 20 -11.08 16.34 2.91
C GLN A 20 -11.20 14.84 3.10
N GLU A 21 -12.11 14.20 2.35
CA GLU A 21 -12.32 12.76 2.43
C GLU A 21 -11.37 12.06 1.46
N TYR A 22 -10.36 11.38 1.99
CA TYR A 22 -9.43 10.61 1.17
C TYR A 22 -9.97 9.21 0.89
N ASP A 23 -9.66 8.70 -0.30
CA ASP A 23 -9.68 7.27 -0.55
C ASP A 23 -8.33 6.71 -0.09
N LEU A 24 -8.35 5.93 0.99
CA LEU A 24 -7.16 5.49 1.70
C LEU A 24 -6.67 4.13 1.23
N PHE A 25 -5.36 3.98 1.12
CA PHE A 25 -4.70 2.72 0.76
C PHE A 25 -3.54 2.40 1.70
N LEU A 26 -3.61 1.24 2.32
CA LEU A 26 -2.55 0.72 3.18
C LEU A 26 -1.54 -0.06 2.33
N CYS A 27 -0.30 0.41 2.25
CA CYS A 27 0.78 -0.19 1.47
C CYS A 27 1.80 -0.83 2.43
N ILE A 28 1.82 -2.16 2.50
CA ILE A 28 2.61 -2.93 3.47
C ILE A 28 3.31 -4.13 2.81
N GLY A 29 4.30 -4.70 3.49
CA GLY A 29 5.14 -5.76 2.96
C GLY A 29 6.62 -5.42 3.12
N GLN A 30 7.48 -5.94 2.23
CA GLN A 30 8.93 -5.86 2.41
C GLN A 30 9.64 -4.85 1.51
N SER A 31 10.88 -5.12 1.08
CA SER A 31 11.75 -4.16 0.38
C SER A 31 11.19 -3.71 -0.95
N ASN A 32 10.52 -4.59 -1.69
CA ASN A 32 9.89 -4.24 -2.95
C ASN A 32 8.65 -3.34 -2.76
N MET A 33 7.87 -3.47 -1.68
CA MET A 33 6.86 -2.47 -1.31
C MET A 33 7.49 -1.15 -0.85
N ALA A 34 8.51 -1.26 0.01
CA ALA A 34 9.23 -0.10 0.55
C ALA A 34 9.93 0.74 -0.54
N GLY A 35 10.28 0.08 -1.66
CA GLY A 35 10.90 0.68 -2.83
C GLY A 35 12.42 0.62 -2.79
N ARG A 36 13.01 0.12 -3.87
CA ARG A 36 14.47 0.09 -4.13
C ARG A 36 14.85 0.64 -5.50
N GLY A 37 13.87 0.84 -6.39
CA GLY A 37 14.09 1.45 -7.70
C GLY A 37 14.75 2.81 -7.55
N TYR A 38 15.80 3.06 -8.34
CA TYR A 38 16.54 4.31 -8.32
C TYR A 38 15.65 5.53 -8.63
N MET A 39 15.95 6.65 -7.98
CA MET A 39 15.21 7.89 -8.17
C MET A 39 15.83 8.68 -9.32
N SER A 40 15.05 8.91 -10.37
CA SER A 40 15.32 9.90 -11.43
C SER A 40 14.57 11.20 -11.14
N GLU A 41 14.85 12.27 -11.88
CA GLU A 41 14.13 13.56 -11.72
C GLU A 41 12.60 13.38 -11.88
N GLU A 42 12.15 12.57 -12.82
CA GLU A 42 10.72 12.32 -13.12
C GLU A 42 9.91 11.79 -11.92
N VAL A 43 10.55 11.00 -11.05
CA VAL A 43 9.89 10.36 -9.91
C VAL A 43 10.08 11.14 -8.60
N LEU A 44 10.80 12.26 -8.61
CA LEU A 44 11.04 13.11 -7.45
C LEU A 44 10.02 14.23 -7.29
N ASP A 45 9.20 14.49 -8.31
CA ASP A 45 8.16 15.50 -8.23
C ASP A 45 7.00 15.08 -7.32
N THR A 46 6.29 16.11 -6.84
CA THR A 46 5.04 15.92 -6.10
C THR A 46 4.01 15.22 -6.97
N ILE A 47 3.32 14.22 -6.43
CA ILE A 47 2.29 13.46 -7.14
C ILE A 47 0.94 14.18 -7.01
N PRO A 48 0.35 14.74 -8.08
CA PRO A 48 -0.91 15.47 -7.99
C PRO A 48 -2.06 14.57 -7.50
N GLY A 49 -2.86 15.08 -6.56
CA GLY A 49 -4.02 14.35 -6.01
C GLY A 49 -3.67 13.24 -5.03
N VAL A 50 -2.39 13.04 -4.70
CA VAL A 50 -1.94 11.99 -3.78
C VAL A 50 -1.27 12.60 -2.55
N TYR A 51 -1.58 12.01 -1.40
CA TYR A 51 -1.14 12.46 -0.09
C TYR A 51 -0.54 11.29 0.68
N LEU A 52 0.47 11.56 1.51
CA LEU A 52 1.15 10.55 2.33
C LEU A 52 0.94 10.85 3.81
N PHE A 53 0.56 9.82 4.57
CA PHE A 53 0.37 9.91 6.01
C PHE A 53 1.72 9.92 6.74
N ASN A 54 2.04 11.04 7.39
CA ASN A 54 3.34 11.26 8.01
C ASN A 54 3.43 10.71 9.46
N ASP A 55 4.55 10.98 10.12
CA ASP A 55 4.84 10.59 11.50
C ASP A 55 4.19 11.53 12.56
N ARG A 56 3.53 12.60 12.11
CA ARG A 56 2.75 13.53 12.95
C ARG A 56 1.25 13.25 12.91
N GLY A 57 0.82 12.16 12.27
CA GLY A 57 -0.59 11.79 12.16
C GLY A 57 -1.38 12.67 11.18
N GLN A 58 -0.72 13.22 10.16
CA GLN A 58 -1.33 14.12 9.18
C GLN A 58 -0.97 13.73 7.74
N PHE A 59 -1.82 14.10 6.80
CA PHE A 59 -1.54 13.95 5.37
C PHE A 59 -0.77 15.16 4.83
N GLU A 60 0.29 14.89 4.07
CA GLU A 60 1.03 15.89 3.28
C GLU A 60 1.08 15.46 1.82
N LYS A 61 1.42 16.39 0.90
CA LYS A 61 1.54 16.05 -0.51
C LYS A 61 2.56 14.93 -0.72
N ALA A 62 2.20 13.92 -1.48
CA ALA A 62 3.04 12.75 -1.69
C ALA A 62 4.21 13.07 -2.63
N VAL A 63 5.40 12.61 -2.23
CA VAL A 63 6.65 12.67 -3.00
C VAL A 63 7.47 11.42 -2.65
N ASN A 64 8.31 10.91 -3.55
CA ASN A 64 9.19 9.80 -3.21
C ASN A 64 10.30 10.24 -2.21
N PRO A 65 10.83 9.30 -1.40
CA PRO A 65 10.37 7.93 -1.24
C PRO A 65 9.12 7.85 -0.35
N LEU A 66 8.13 7.05 -0.77
CA LEU A 66 6.84 6.98 -0.10
C LEU A 66 6.87 6.22 1.23
N ASN A 67 7.86 5.34 1.43
CA ASN A 67 8.04 4.63 2.71
C ASN A 67 8.78 5.44 3.79
N ARG A 68 9.01 6.76 3.58
CA ARG A 68 9.82 7.59 4.49
C ARG A 68 9.29 7.70 5.92
N TYR A 69 7.97 7.59 6.09
CA TYR A 69 7.31 7.68 7.40
C TYR A 69 6.96 6.32 8.00
N SER A 70 7.43 5.22 7.40
CA SER A 70 7.22 3.92 8.02
C SER A 70 7.91 3.86 9.38
N THR A 71 7.16 3.52 10.42
CA THR A 71 7.66 3.45 11.81
C THR A 71 8.52 2.20 12.05
N ILE A 72 8.43 1.23 11.15
CA ILE A 72 9.13 -0.06 11.26
C ILE A 72 10.29 -0.21 10.29
N ARG A 73 10.57 0.78 9.42
CA ARG A 73 11.54 0.70 8.32
C ARG A 73 12.98 0.37 8.78
N LYS A 74 13.85 0.08 7.81
CA LYS A 74 15.32 0.06 8.01
C LYS A 74 15.83 1.52 8.06
N GLY A 75 16.93 1.85 7.40
CA GLY A 75 17.36 3.23 7.25
C GLY A 75 16.66 3.97 6.11
N MET A 76 16.71 5.30 6.16
CA MET A 76 16.09 6.19 5.17
C MET A 76 16.78 6.10 3.79
N GLU A 77 18.10 5.87 3.79
CA GLU A 77 18.96 5.73 2.61
C GLU A 77 18.58 4.55 1.69
N LEU A 78 17.86 3.57 2.24
CA LEU A 78 17.37 2.40 1.51
C LEU A 78 15.99 2.65 0.87
N GLN A 79 15.28 3.71 1.23
CA GLN A 79 13.93 3.96 0.74
C GLN A 79 14.02 4.70 -0.59
N ARG A 80 13.43 4.13 -1.64
CA ARG A 80 13.43 4.71 -2.99
C ARG A 80 12.07 4.52 -3.66
N VAL A 81 12.02 4.37 -4.98
CA VAL A 81 10.77 4.15 -5.72
C VAL A 81 10.25 2.74 -5.46
N GLY A 82 8.98 2.65 -5.04
CA GLY A 82 8.21 1.42 -4.91
C GLY A 82 6.90 1.51 -5.70
N PRO A 83 6.07 0.45 -5.68
CA PRO A 83 4.91 0.34 -6.57
C PRO A 83 3.81 1.33 -6.17
N SER A 84 3.80 1.81 -4.92
CA SER A 84 2.85 2.83 -4.44
C SER A 84 2.89 4.13 -5.26
N TYR A 85 4.00 4.43 -5.96
CA TYR A 85 4.15 5.65 -6.77
C TYR A 85 3.17 5.66 -7.95
N SER A 86 3.36 4.77 -8.93
CA SER A 86 2.50 4.72 -10.12
C SER A 86 1.10 4.22 -9.80
N PHE A 87 0.97 3.33 -8.81
CA PHE A 87 -0.32 2.90 -8.26
C PHE A 87 -1.20 4.12 -7.91
N SER A 88 -0.71 4.95 -6.99
CA SER A 88 -1.51 6.05 -6.45
C SER A 88 -1.76 7.15 -7.49
N LYS A 89 -0.75 7.44 -8.32
CA LYS A 89 -0.87 8.36 -9.45
C LYS A 89 -1.99 7.92 -10.40
N MET A 90 -2.05 6.64 -10.76
CA MET A 90 -3.08 6.09 -11.63
C MET A 90 -4.47 6.15 -10.99
N ILE A 91 -4.61 5.79 -9.70
CA ILE A 91 -5.90 5.91 -9.00
C ILE A 91 -6.39 7.36 -8.99
N ALA A 92 -5.54 8.32 -8.62
CA ALA A 92 -5.92 9.73 -8.56
C ALA A 92 -6.38 10.25 -9.94
N VAL A 93 -5.62 9.95 -11.00
CA VAL A 93 -5.96 10.37 -12.37
C VAL A 93 -7.27 9.76 -12.85
N LYS A 94 -7.51 8.47 -12.57
CA LYS A 94 -8.64 7.73 -13.15
C LYS A 94 -9.94 7.91 -12.40
N THR A 95 -9.87 8.23 -11.11
CA THR A 95 -11.05 8.43 -10.25
C THR A 95 -11.34 9.90 -9.98
N GLY A 96 -10.36 10.78 -10.12
CA GLY A 96 -10.44 12.19 -9.68
C GLY A 96 -10.50 12.35 -8.15
N ARG A 97 -10.32 11.27 -7.39
CA ARG A 97 -10.38 11.26 -5.92
C ARG A 97 -9.05 11.68 -5.31
N ALA A 98 -9.11 12.29 -4.12
CA ALA A 98 -7.92 12.51 -3.31
C ALA A 98 -7.46 11.18 -2.71
N VAL A 99 -6.23 10.75 -3.02
CA VAL A 99 -5.68 9.46 -2.59
C VAL A 99 -4.81 9.66 -1.36
N GLY A 100 -5.12 8.95 -0.27
CA GLY A 100 -4.31 8.96 0.95
C GLY A 100 -3.53 7.65 1.11
N LEU A 101 -2.21 7.74 1.12
CA LEU A 101 -1.31 6.60 1.30
C LEU A 101 -0.88 6.44 2.75
N ILE A 102 -1.02 5.22 3.26
CA ILE A 102 -0.39 4.78 4.50
C ILE A 102 0.66 3.74 4.10
N VAL A 103 1.91 4.17 3.92
CA VAL A 103 3.00 3.26 3.59
C VAL A 103 3.74 2.88 4.87
N ASN A 104 3.80 1.58 5.17
CA ASN A 104 4.49 1.08 6.35
C ASN A 104 5.18 -0.27 6.07
N ALA A 105 6.16 -0.28 5.16
CA ALA A 105 6.84 -1.48 4.71
C ALA A 105 8.22 -1.67 5.34
N ARG A 106 8.62 -2.93 5.55
CA ARG A 106 9.89 -3.29 6.19
C ARG A 106 10.73 -4.27 5.36
N GLY A 107 11.79 -3.77 4.75
CA GLY A 107 12.75 -4.62 4.01
C GLY A 107 13.28 -5.80 4.83
N GLY A 108 13.31 -6.99 4.21
CA GLY A 108 13.80 -8.24 4.79
C GLY A 108 12.94 -8.82 5.92
N SER A 109 11.68 -8.41 6.03
CA SER A 109 10.74 -9.03 6.97
C SER A 109 10.23 -10.36 6.41
N SER A 110 10.17 -11.40 7.25
CA SER A 110 9.34 -12.57 7.01
C SER A 110 7.89 -12.29 7.41
N ILE A 111 6.94 -13.08 6.90
CA ILE A 111 5.52 -12.94 7.23
C ILE A 111 5.25 -13.17 8.73
N GLN A 112 6.08 -13.95 9.42
CA GLN A 112 6.00 -14.15 10.87
C GLN A 112 6.12 -12.84 11.65
N SER A 113 6.91 -11.88 11.17
CA SER A 113 7.03 -10.56 11.81
C SER A 113 5.76 -9.71 11.68
N TRP A 114 4.86 -10.06 10.76
CA TRP A 114 3.56 -9.40 10.54
C TRP A 114 2.41 -10.12 11.26
N GLU A 115 2.66 -11.21 11.98
CA GLU A 115 1.63 -11.83 12.79
C GLU A 115 1.23 -10.91 13.95
N LYS A 116 -0.07 -10.88 14.26
CA LYS A 116 -0.58 -10.18 15.44
C LYS A 116 0.06 -10.74 16.70
N GLY A 117 0.63 -9.86 17.52
CA GLY A 117 1.39 -10.21 18.73
C GLY A 117 2.82 -10.69 18.47
N ALA A 118 3.33 -10.59 17.24
CA ALA A 118 4.73 -10.90 16.97
C ALA A 118 5.65 -9.97 17.75
N LYS A 119 6.80 -10.48 18.23
CA LYS A 119 7.78 -9.71 19.02
C LYS A 119 8.26 -8.44 18.30
N ASN A 120 8.26 -8.43 16.97
CA ASN A 120 8.65 -7.28 16.16
C ASN A 120 7.65 -6.12 16.21
N GLY A 121 6.37 -6.38 16.54
CA GLY A 121 5.32 -5.36 16.64
C GLY A 121 4.86 -4.74 15.32
N TYR A 122 5.20 -5.32 14.16
CA TYR A 122 4.90 -4.67 12.87
C TYR A 122 3.40 -4.58 12.59
N TYR A 123 2.65 -5.61 12.98
CA TYR A 123 1.20 -5.62 12.84
C TYR A 123 0.55 -4.49 13.64
N GLU A 124 0.96 -4.32 14.90
CA GLU A 124 0.44 -3.31 15.81
C GLU A 124 0.76 -1.89 15.33
N GLU A 125 1.97 -1.67 14.84
CA GLU A 125 2.40 -0.40 14.25
C GLU A 125 1.58 -0.04 13.00
N VAL A 126 1.33 -1.01 12.12
CA VAL A 126 0.44 -0.84 10.97
C VAL A 126 -0.97 -0.49 11.42
N LEU A 127 -1.52 -1.26 12.38
CA LEU A 127 -2.88 -1.08 12.86
C LEU A 127 -3.07 0.30 13.49
N HIS A 128 -2.10 0.76 14.28
CA HIS A 128 -2.10 2.10 14.86
C HIS A 128 -2.11 3.19 13.77
N ARG A 129 -1.20 3.10 12.80
CA ARG A 129 -1.08 4.10 11.73
C ARG A 129 -2.33 4.16 10.84
N VAL A 130 -2.87 3.03 10.44
CA VAL A 130 -4.05 3.01 9.56
C VAL A 130 -5.31 3.49 10.28
N LYS A 131 -5.50 3.16 11.58
CA LYS A 131 -6.62 3.68 12.37
C LYS A 131 -6.60 5.19 12.50
N ALA A 132 -5.43 5.78 12.75
CA ALA A 132 -5.27 7.23 12.78
C ALA A 132 -5.55 7.86 11.41
N ALA A 133 -5.13 7.23 10.31
CA ALA A 133 -5.41 7.73 8.97
C ALA A 133 -6.90 7.67 8.59
N MET A 134 -7.64 6.67 9.09
CA MET A 134 -9.08 6.50 8.83
C MET A 134 -9.94 7.63 9.42
N GLU A 135 -9.40 8.48 10.29
CA GLU A 135 -10.10 9.72 10.72
C GLU A 135 -10.26 10.73 9.58
N TYR A 136 -9.48 10.59 8.50
CA TYR A 136 -9.46 11.50 7.35
C TYR A 136 -10.09 10.91 6.08
N GLY A 137 -10.60 9.67 6.11
CA GLY A 137 -11.12 9.06 4.91
C GLY A 137 -11.46 7.58 5.03
N THR A 138 -11.82 6.98 3.90
CA THR A 138 -12.28 5.58 3.83
C THR A 138 -11.16 4.67 3.34
N LEU A 139 -10.81 3.66 4.13
CA LEU A 139 -9.87 2.61 3.70
C LEU A 139 -10.50 1.73 2.61
N LYS A 140 -9.98 1.86 1.39
CA LYS A 140 -10.49 1.16 0.21
C LYS A 140 -9.87 -0.24 0.05
N ALA A 141 -8.56 -0.35 0.29
CA ALA A 141 -7.85 -1.61 0.12
C ALA A 141 -6.51 -1.66 0.86
N VAL A 142 -5.99 -2.87 0.99
CA VAL A 142 -4.60 -3.16 1.38
C VAL A 142 -3.83 -3.64 0.16
N ILE A 143 -2.65 -3.06 -0.03
CA ILE A 143 -1.68 -3.44 -1.04
C ILE A 143 -0.54 -4.14 -0.30
N TRP A 144 -0.33 -5.41 -0.63
CA TRP A 144 0.66 -6.27 -0.02
C TRP A 144 1.70 -6.69 -1.04
N HIS A 145 2.97 -6.44 -0.73
CA HIS A 145 4.06 -6.98 -1.54
C HIS A 145 5.17 -7.54 -0.66
N GLN A 146 5.09 -8.84 -0.43
CA GLN A 146 6.04 -9.63 0.33
C GLN A 146 5.94 -11.10 -0.05
N GLY A 147 7.04 -11.82 0.15
CA GLY A 147 7.10 -13.27 -0.04
C GLY A 147 8.52 -13.80 -0.15
N GLU A 148 9.47 -12.94 -0.54
CA GLU A 148 10.84 -13.36 -0.88
C GLU A 148 11.54 -14.02 0.31
N SER A 149 11.26 -13.58 1.54
CA SER A 149 11.82 -14.16 2.77
C SER A 149 11.21 -15.52 3.15
N ASP A 150 10.07 -15.89 2.56
CA ASP A 150 9.26 -17.05 2.96
C ASP A 150 8.95 -18.00 1.78
N ALA A 151 9.48 -17.71 0.58
CA ALA A 151 9.11 -18.39 -0.66
C ALA A 151 9.46 -19.90 -0.67
N SER A 152 10.35 -20.35 0.21
CA SER A 152 10.65 -21.78 0.39
C SER A 152 9.55 -22.57 1.14
N LYS A 153 8.53 -21.89 1.69
CA LYS A 153 7.45 -22.51 2.50
C LYS A 153 6.05 -22.02 2.10
N PRO A 154 5.63 -22.18 0.83
CA PRO A 154 4.40 -21.58 0.30
C PRO A 154 3.13 -22.01 1.05
N GLU A 155 3.01 -23.27 1.48
CA GLU A 155 1.84 -23.75 2.24
C GLU A 155 1.74 -23.16 3.65
N LEU A 156 2.88 -22.90 4.31
CA LEU A 156 2.88 -22.22 5.59
C LEU A 156 2.54 -20.74 5.40
N TYR A 157 3.15 -20.12 4.39
CA TYR A 157 2.90 -18.73 4.01
C TYR A 157 1.41 -18.48 3.71
N LYS A 158 0.78 -19.35 2.92
CA LYS A 158 -0.65 -19.32 2.60
C LYS A 158 -1.52 -19.17 3.85
N LYS A 159 -1.26 -19.99 4.88
CA LYS A 159 -1.99 -19.96 6.15
C LYS A 159 -1.73 -18.68 6.94
N GLN A 160 -0.47 -18.22 6.97
CA GLN A 160 -0.07 -17.01 7.67
C GLN A 160 -0.64 -15.74 7.02
N LEU A 161 -0.65 -15.68 5.68
CA LEU A 161 -1.25 -14.59 4.93
C LEU A 161 -2.76 -14.53 5.13
N ALA A 162 -3.46 -15.67 5.05
CA ALA A 162 -4.89 -15.72 5.34
C ALA A 162 -5.20 -15.22 6.76
N LYS A 163 -4.39 -15.61 7.75
CA LYS A 163 -4.51 -15.14 9.13
C LYS A 163 -4.23 -13.63 9.27
N LEU A 164 -3.21 -13.12 8.60
CA LEU A 164 -2.89 -11.68 8.57
C LEU A 164 -4.09 -10.87 8.03
N VAL A 165 -4.65 -11.28 6.89
CA VAL A 165 -5.79 -10.59 6.28
C VAL A 165 -7.03 -10.67 7.16
N ALA A 166 -7.33 -11.84 7.72
CA ALA A 166 -8.45 -12.01 8.64
C ALA A 166 -8.32 -11.09 9.88
N ASN A 167 -7.13 -11.02 10.47
CA ASN A 167 -6.86 -10.15 11.60
C ASN A 167 -7.02 -8.66 11.23
N LEU A 168 -6.47 -8.22 10.10
CA LEU A 168 -6.62 -6.83 9.63
C LEU A 168 -8.09 -6.46 9.46
N ARG A 169 -8.87 -7.32 8.78
CA ARG A 169 -10.31 -7.12 8.57
C ARG A 169 -11.08 -7.05 9.89
N GLN A 170 -10.78 -7.95 10.82
CA GLN A 170 -11.41 -7.96 12.14
C GLN A 170 -11.08 -6.70 12.94
N ASP A 171 -9.79 -6.36 13.07
CA ASP A 171 -9.34 -5.26 13.92
C ASP A 171 -9.66 -3.86 13.36
N LEU A 172 -9.92 -3.78 12.06
CA LEU A 172 -10.40 -2.58 11.36
C LEU A 172 -11.92 -2.55 11.21
N ASN A 173 -12.63 -3.62 11.57
CA ASN A 173 -14.06 -3.80 11.38
C ASN A 173 -14.49 -3.62 9.90
N LEU A 174 -13.72 -4.21 8.99
CA LEU A 174 -13.94 -4.17 7.53
C LEU A 174 -13.88 -5.60 6.96
N PRO A 175 -14.95 -6.41 7.11
CA PRO A 175 -14.93 -7.83 6.72
C PRO A 175 -14.65 -8.07 5.22
N ASP A 176 -15.01 -7.11 4.37
CA ASP A 176 -14.87 -7.21 2.92
C ASP A 176 -13.74 -6.32 2.37
N LEU A 177 -12.83 -5.83 3.25
CA LEU A 177 -11.71 -4.99 2.82
C LEU A 177 -10.91 -5.69 1.73
N PHE A 178 -10.85 -5.07 0.55
CA PHE A 178 -10.17 -5.64 -0.60
C PHE A 178 -8.66 -5.75 -0.34
N PHE A 179 -8.08 -6.88 -0.69
CA PHE A 179 -6.67 -7.17 -0.45
C PHE A 179 -6.00 -7.57 -1.75
N VAL A 180 -4.98 -6.84 -2.19
CA VAL A 180 -4.26 -7.17 -3.41
C VAL A 180 -2.80 -7.49 -3.08
N ALA A 181 -2.37 -8.69 -3.47
CA ALA A 181 -0.99 -9.15 -3.35
C ALA A 181 -0.28 -9.11 -4.70
N GLY A 182 1.05 -9.15 -4.71
CA GLY A 182 1.82 -9.29 -5.94
C GLY A 182 2.67 -10.55 -5.93
N GLU A 183 2.90 -11.10 -7.11
CA GLU A 183 3.97 -12.07 -7.32
C GLU A 183 5.33 -11.48 -6.91
N ILE A 184 6.18 -12.32 -6.35
CA ILE A 184 7.59 -11.95 -6.14
C ILE A 184 8.34 -12.01 -7.48
N ALA A 185 9.55 -11.48 -7.50
CA ALA A 185 10.45 -11.60 -8.64
C ALA A 185 10.58 -13.07 -9.12
N HIS A 186 10.57 -13.27 -10.44
CA HIS A 186 10.82 -14.58 -11.06
C HIS A 186 12.32 -14.95 -11.08
N TRP A 187 13.17 -14.03 -10.61
CA TRP A 187 14.62 -14.18 -10.39
C TRP A 187 14.93 -14.18 -8.88
N ASN A 188 16.21 -13.99 -8.51
CA ASN A 188 16.81 -14.16 -7.17
C ASN A 188 17.52 -15.52 -7.00
N ARG A 189 18.48 -15.79 -7.87
CA ARG A 189 19.26 -17.05 -7.85
C ARG A 189 20.15 -17.23 -6.62
N ARG A 190 20.35 -16.18 -5.82
CA ARG A 190 21.19 -16.21 -4.62
C ARG A 190 20.46 -16.76 -3.40
N GLU A 191 19.23 -16.31 -3.19
CA GLU A 191 18.48 -16.63 -1.96
C GLU A 191 17.31 -17.59 -2.21
N LEU A 192 16.88 -17.75 -3.47
CA LEU A 192 15.78 -18.62 -3.85
C LEU A 192 16.21 -19.62 -4.91
N SER A 193 15.81 -20.88 -4.71
CA SER A 193 15.81 -21.83 -5.82
C SER A 193 14.74 -21.41 -6.82
N ALA A 194 15.01 -21.61 -8.12
CA ALA A 194 14.04 -21.31 -9.18
C ALA A 194 12.69 -22.02 -8.92
N GLU A 195 12.74 -23.23 -8.36
CA GLU A 195 11.55 -23.98 -8.00
C GLU A 195 10.77 -23.31 -6.86
N SER A 196 11.43 -22.90 -5.77
CA SER A 196 10.76 -22.24 -4.64
C SER A 196 10.06 -20.95 -5.06
N GLY A 197 10.70 -20.12 -5.87
CA GLY A 197 10.09 -18.89 -6.40
C GLY A 197 8.87 -19.19 -7.27
N LYS A 198 8.98 -20.20 -8.14
CA LYS A 198 7.88 -20.65 -9.01
C LYS A 198 6.70 -21.19 -8.19
N THR A 199 6.92 -22.11 -7.25
CA THR A 199 5.85 -22.67 -6.40
C THR A 199 5.18 -21.59 -5.57
N PHE A 200 5.94 -20.61 -5.07
CA PHE A 200 5.38 -19.47 -4.35
C PHE A 200 4.47 -18.61 -5.24
N ASN A 201 4.94 -18.25 -6.44
CA ASN A 201 4.16 -17.46 -7.39
C ASN A 201 2.92 -18.24 -7.90
N GLU A 202 3.01 -19.56 -8.07
CA GLU A 202 1.85 -20.41 -8.33
C GLU A 202 0.82 -20.33 -7.20
N MET A 203 1.24 -20.45 -5.94
CA MET A 203 0.34 -20.33 -4.80
C MET A 203 -0.32 -18.93 -4.72
N ILE A 204 0.45 -17.85 -4.86
CA ILE A 204 -0.08 -16.49 -4.66
C ILE A 204 -1.01 -16.05 -5.80
N ARG A 205 -0.86 -16.59 -7.02
CA ARG A 205 -1.85 -16.39 -8.12
C ARG A 205 -3.25 -16.82 -7.73
N HIS A 206 -3.35 -17.85 -6.89
CA HIS A 206 -4.60 -18.42 -6.39
C HIS A 206 -5.04 -17.80 -5.05
N ILE A 207 -4.58 -16.59 -4.71
CA ILE A 207 -4.92 -15.93 -3.43
C ILE A 207 -6.44 -15.82 -3.20
N GLY A 208 -7.22 -15.57 -4.25
CA GLY A 208 -8.68 -15.47 -4.17
C GLY A 208 -9.37 -16.77 -3.73
N ASP A 209 -8.73 -17.92 -3.91
CA ASP A 209 -9.29 -19.23 -3.54
C ASP A 209 -9.25 -19.47 -2.03
N PHE A 210 -8.40 -18.76 -1.29
CA PHE A 210 -8.23 -18.93 0.16
C PHE A 210 -8.34 -17.63 0.97
N ILE A 211 -8.44 -16.48 0.31
CA ILE A 211 -8.75 -15.18 0.91
C ILE A 211 -9.87 -14.53 0.10
N PRO A 212 -11.12 -14.47 0.62
CA PRO A 212 -12.20 -13.76 -0.05
C PRO A 212 -11.86 -12.31 -0.32
N HIS A 213 -12.40 -11.69 -1.37
CA HIS A 213 -12.12 -10.29 -1.74
C HIS A 213 -10.62 -9.99 -1.88
N ALA A 214 -9.89 -10.90 -2.55
CA ALA A 214 -8.49 -10.71 -2.84
C ALA A 214 -8.14 -10.99 -4.31
N ALA A 215 -7.08 -10.34 -4.77
CA ALA A 215 -6.52 -10.52 -6.11
C ALA A 215 -4.98 -10.56 -6.06
N CYS A 216 -4.38 -11.07 -7.13
CA CYS A 216 -2.94 -11.11 -7.33
C CYS A 216 -2.56 -10.30 -8.56
N VAL A 217 -1.46 -9.53 -8.48
CA VAL A 217 -0.84 -8.89 -9.64
C VAL A 217 0.41 -9.65 -10.07
N SER A 218 0.55 -9.87 -11.37
CA SER A 218 1.71 -10.57 -11.92
C SER A 218 2.97 -9.71 -11.88
N SER A 219 4.12 -10.35 -11.70
CA SER A 219 5.47 -9.78 -11.87
C SER A 219 6.13 -10.24 -13.17
N GLU A 220 5.38 -10.87 -14.08
CA GLU A 220 5.89 -11.31 -15.38
C GLU A 220 6.34 -10.13 -16.24
N GLY A 221 7.47 -10.29 -16.93
CA GLY A 221 8.07 -9.26 -17.78
C GLY A 221 8.72 -8.09 -17.01
N LEU A 222 8.85 -8.20 -15.68
CA LEU A 222 9.59 -7.24 -14.86
C LEU A 222 11.09 -7.60 -14.83
N SER A 223 11.92 -6.65 -14.41
CA SER A 223 13.40 -6.73 -14.47
C SER A 223 14.07 -6.46 -13.12
N PRO A 224 15.24 -7.10 -12.86
CA PRO A 224 16.02 -6.88 -11.65
C PRO A 224 16.61 -5.47 -11.57
N LEU A 225 16.80 -4.97 -10.36
CA LEU A 225 17.44 -3.68 -10.08
C LEU A 225 18.92 -3.65 -10.50
N ILE A 226 19.63 -4.75 -10.27
CA ILE A 226 21.07 -4.88 -10.55
C ILE A 226 21.30 -6.04 -11.52
N ASP A 227 20.99 -7.26 -11.09
CA ASP A 227 21.11 -8.48 -11.88
C ASP A 227 20.17 -9.58 -11.33
N GLU A 228 20.17 -10.75 -11.96
CA GLU A 228 19.33 -11.91 -11.62
C GLU A 228 19.50 -12.46 -10.18
N ASN A 229 20.53 -12.04 -9.44
CA ASN A 229 20.74 -12.37 -8.03
C ASN A 229 20.15 -11.33 -7.08
N ASP A 230 19.79 -10.14 -7.55
CA ASP A 230 19.14 -9.10 -6.76
C ASP A 230 17.62 -9.28 -6.80
N PRO A 231 16.92 -9.56 -5.69
CA PRO A 231 15.46 -9.77 -5.69
C PRO A 231 14.64 -8.51 -5.97
N HIS A 232 15.24 -7.34 -6.05
CA HIS A 232 14.51 -6.09 -6.16
C HIS A 232 14.17 -5.75 -7.61
N PHE A 233 12.99 -5.17 -7.80
CA PHE A 233 12.57 -4.61 -9.08
C PHE A 233 13.30 -3.29 -9.37
N ASP A 234 13.70 -3.08 -10.63
CA ASP A 234 14.17 -1.78 -11.09
C ASP A 234 13.04 -0.73 -11.09
N THR A 235 13.38 0.54 -11.36
CA THR A 235 12.40 1.64 -11.30
C THR A 235 11.26 1.45 -12.30
N ASN A 236 11.57 1.07 -13.54
CA ASN A 236 10.53 0.86 -14.56
C ASN A 236 9.59 -0.28 -14.18
N SER A 237 10.13 -1.36 -13.63
CA SER A 237 9.36 -2.49 -13.15
C SER A 237 8.49 -2.15 -11.94
N GLN A 238 8.98 -1.32 -11.02
CA GLN A 238 8.16 -0.79 -9.92
C GLN A 238 6.99 0.07 -10.44
N VAL A 239 7.22 0.86 -11.48
CA VAL A 239 6.17 1.64 -12.15
C VAL A 239 5.13 0.70 -12.76
N ILE A 240 5.54 -0.27 -13.58
CA ILE A 240 4.62 -1.24 -14.20
C ILE A 240 3.84 -2.02 -13.14
N LEU A 241 4.52 -2.48 -12.08
CA LEU A 241 3.89 -3.23 -10.99
C LEU A 241 2.84 -2.39 -10.26
N GLY A 242 3.12 -1.13 -9.97
CA GLY A 242 2.13 -0.21 -9.37
C GLY A 242 0.91 0.03 -10.27
N GLU A 243 1.08 0.12 -11.58
CA GLU A 243 -0.04 0.21 -12.52
C GLU A 243 -0.89 -1.07 -12.53
N ARG A 244 -0.26 -2.25 -12.40
CA ARG A 244 -0.97 -3.52 -12.27
C ARG A 244 -1.80 -3.55 -10.98
N TYR A 245 -1.26 -3.09 -9.85
CA TYR A 245 -2.03 -2.90 -8.62
C TYR A 245 -3.22 -1.96 -8.82
N ALA A 246 -3.01 -0.83 -9.51
CA ALA A 246 -4.07 0.13 -9.74
C ALA A 246 -5.20 -0.45 -10.59
N LYS A 247 -4.91 -1.29 -11.58
CA LYS A 247 -5.94 -1.95 -12.39
C LYS A 247 -6.86 -2.85 -11.56
N GLU A 248 -6.30 -3.66 -10.67
CA GLU A 248 -7.10 -4.50 -9.77
C GLU A 248 -7.96 -3.65 -8.81
N ILE A 249 -7.39 -2.59 -8.26
CA ILE A 249 -8.13 -1.64 -7.41
C ILE A 249 -9.26 -0.94 -8.17
N LEU A 250 -9.00 -0.47 -9.38
CA LEU A 250 -10.01 0.21 -10.20
C LEU A 250 -11.18 -0.72 -10.54
N LYS A 251 -10.87 -1.97 -10.90
CA LYS A 251 -11.87 -3.00 -11.17
C LYS A 251 -12.70 -3.33 -9.94
N HIS A 252 -12.05 -3.61 -8.80
CA HIS A 252 -12.73 -4.19 -7.63
C HIS A 252 -13.28 -3.16 -6.64
N CYS A 253 -12.68 -1.97 -6.55
CA CYS A 253 -13.09 -0.92 -5.60
C CYS A 253 -13.87 0.24 -6.24
N TYR A 254 -13.80 0.38 -7.57
CA TYR A 254 -14.45 1.47 -8.32
C TYR A 254 -15.27 1.00 -9.53
N SER A 255 -15.27 -0.29 -9.86
CA SER A 255 -15.96 -0.84 -11.04
C SER A 255 -15.55 -0.21 -12.38
N ILE A 256 -14.28 0.23 -12.48
CA ILE A 256 -13.68 0.78 -13.70
C ILE A 256 -12.83 -0.32 -14.36
N ASN A 257 -13.23 -0.75 -15.56
CA ASN A 257 -12.56 -1.81 -16.33
C ASN A 257 -11.67 -1.24 -17.44
N TYR A 258 -10.68 -2.03 -17.87
CA TYR A 258 -9.72 -1.74 -18.95
C TYR A 258 -9.72 -2.83 -20.01
#